data_AF-A0A1F2SA00-F1
#
_entry.id   AF-A0A1F2SA00-F1
#
_cell.length_a   1.000
_cell.length_b   1.000
_cell.length_c   1.000
_cell.angle_alpha   90.00
_cell.angle_beta   90.00
_cell.angle_gamma   90.00
#
_symmetry.space_group_name_H-M   'P 1'
#
loop_
_entity.id
_entity.type
_entity.pdbx_description
1 polymer ?
#
loop_
_entity_poly.entity_id
_entity_poly.type
_entity_poly.pdbx_seq_one_letter_code
_entity_poly.pdbx_strand_id
1 'polypeptide(L)'
;MLGAGPEAFQFNGKTATVQANENAVQQIVNHFKEYLQMATRGYQEDLQAEAERREREQRRQLELEVAEAEKRERILKNLKV
;
A
#
# COMPACT_ATOMS: atom_id res chain seq x y z
N MET A 1 19.25 27.70 -6.66
CA MET A 1 18.41 26.59 -6.16
C MET A 1 18.97 25.33 -6.78
N LEU A 2 19.60 24.52 -5.93
CA LEU A 2 20.36 23.31 -6.30
C LEU A 2 19.40 22.12 -6.29
N GLY A 3 19.47 21.29 -7.33
CA GLY A 3 18.80 19.99 -7.38
C GLY A 3 17.37 20.08 -7.91
N ALA A 4 17.15 19.49 -9.08
CA ALA A 4 15.83 19.26 -9.63
C ALA A 4 15.00 18.45 -8.61
N GLY A 5 13.91 19.03 -8.10
CA GLY A 5 12.98 18.34 -7.20
C GLY A 5 12.18 17.24 -7.92
N PRO A 6 11.41 16.41 -7.20
CA PRO A 6 10.62 15.31 -7.75
C PRO A 6 9.70 15.74 -8.91
N GLU A 7 9.22 16.99 -8.91
CA GLU A 7 8.41 17.59 -9.97
C GLU A 7 9.11 17.69 -11.34
N ALA A 8 10.45 17.64 -11.38
CA ALA A 8 11.23 17.71 -12.60
C ALA A 8 11.52 16.32 -13.20
N PHE A 9 11.21 15.24 -12.47
CA PHE A 9 11.40 13.88 -12.96
C PHE A 9 10.19 13.41 -13.77
N GLN A 10 10.44 13.00 -15.00
CA GLN A 10 9.45 12.32 -15.83
C GLN A 10 9.62 10.81 -15.68
N PHE A 11 8.55 10.12 -15.29
CA PHE A 11 8.54 8.68 -15.11
C PHE A 11 7.87 8.00 -16.31
N ASN A 12 8.59 7.06 -16.92
CA ASN A 12 8.06 6.15 -17.94
C ASN A 12 8.34 4.71 -17.51
N GLY A 13 7.33 4.07 -16.90
CA GLY A 13 7.46 2.74 -16.33
C GLY A 13 8.56 2.66 -15.27
N LYS A 14 9.65 1.93 -15.58
CA LYS A 14 10.81 1.76 -14.69
C LYS A 14 11.93 2.77 -14.92
N THR A 15 11.74 3.73 -15.82
CA THR A 15 12.74 4.73 -16.18
C THR A 15 12.31 6.11 -15.70
N ALA A 16 13.20 6.81 -15.01
CA ALA A 16 13.03 8.21 -14.63
C ALA A 16 14.02 9.07 -15.42
N THR A 17 13.54 10.17 -16.02
CA THR A 17 14.35 11.10 -16.81
C THR A 17 14.26 12.50 -16.26
N VAL A 18 15.38 13.21 -16.20
CA VAL A 18 15.46 14.60 -15.75
C VAL A 18 16.53 15.33 -16.55
N GLN A 19 16.26 16.57 -16.94
CA GLN A 19 17.28 17.41 -17.56
C GLN A 19 18.25 17.90 -16.47
N ALA A 20 19.55 17.66 -16.68
CA ALA A 20 20.59 17.99 -15.72
C ALA A 20 21.71 18.79 -16.40
N ASN A 21 22.24 19.77 -15.69
CA ASN A 21 23.51 20.41 -16.05
C ASN A 21 24.65 19.45 -15.64
N GLU A 22 25.72 19.35 -16.43
CA GLU A 22 26.87 18.45 -16.18
C GLU A 22 27.39 18.52 -14.74
N ASN A 23 27.46 19.73 -14.18
CA ASN A 23 27.96 19.95 -12.82
C ASN A 23 27.00 19.49 -11.70
N ALA A 24 25.75 19.18 -12.03
CA ALA A 24 24.69 18.83 -11.07
C ALA A 24 24.26 17.36 -11.14
N VAL A 25 24.75 16.59 -12.12
CA VAL A 25 24.30 15.20 -12.37
C VAL A 25 24.44 14.32 -11.12
N GLN A 26 25.59 14.37 -10.44
CA GLN A 26 25.83 13.53 -9.26
C GLN A 26 24.89 13.89 -8.09
N GLN A 27 24.62 15.19 -7.89
CA GLN A 27 23.71 15.64 -6.84
C GLN A 27 22.27 15.20 -7.12
N ILE A 28 21.84 15.29 -8.39
CA ILE A 28 20.53 14.83 -8.84
C ILE A 28 20.38 13.32 -8.63
N VAL A 29 21.40 12.53 -8.95
CA VAL A 29 21.39 11.08 -8.71
C VAL A 29 21.30 10.75 -7.23
N ASN A 30 22.05 11.45 -6.37
CA ASN A 30 21.99 11.23 -4.92
C ASN A 30 20.61 11.56 -4.36
N HIS A 31 20.05 12.71 -4.74
CA HIS A 31 18.73 13.13 -4.30
C HIS A 31 17.63 12.17 -4.78
N PHE A 32 17.73 11.69 -6.04
CA PHE A 32 16.81 10.70 -6.57
C PHE A 32 16.83 9.38 -5.77
N LYS A 33 18.01 8.92 -5.34
CA LYS A 33 18.14 7.70 -4.53
C LYS A 33 17.49 7.86 -3.15
N GLU A 34 17.74 8.97 -2.48
CA GLU A 34 17.15 9.27 -1.17
C GLU A 34 15.62 9.34 -1.27
N TYR A 35 15.11 10.06 -2.28
CA TYR A 35 13.68 10.15 -2.55
C TYR A 35 13.06 8.79 -2.84
N LEU A 36 13.69 7.98 -3.70
CA LEU A 36 13.16 6.67 -4.06
C LEU A 36 13.06 5.75 -2.84
N GLN A 37 14.05 5.80 -1.94
CA GLN A 37 14.00 5.07 -0.67
C GLN A 37 12.84 5.54 0.22
N MET A 38 12.64 6.84 0.36
CA MET A 38 11.54 7.41 1.15
C MET A 38 10.16 7.07 0.57
N ALA A 39 9.98 7.27 -0.74
CA ALA A 39 8.73 6.96 -1.44
C ALA A 39 8.41 5.46 -1.39
N THR A 40 9.43 4.60 -1.56
CA THR A 40 9.26 3.14 -1.45
C THR A 40 8.84 2.75 -0.02
N ARG A 41 9.41 3.39 1.00
CA ARG A 41 9.06 3.11 2.40
C ARG A 41 7.59 3.47 2.70
N GLY A 42 7.15 4.66 2.31
CA GLY A 42 5.75 5.06 2.49
C GLY A 42 4.78 4.14 1.74
N TYR A 43 5.12 3.77 0.50
CA TYR A 43 4.30 2.84 -0.29
C TYR A 43 4.24 1.43 0.33
N GLN A 44 5.34 0.94 0.93
CA GLN A 44 5.36 -0.33 1.66
C GLN A 44 4.50 -0.29 2.92
N GLU A 45 4.57 0.80 3.69
CA GLU A 45 3.73 1.00 4.88
C GLU A 45 2.24 1.05 4.52
N ASP A 46 1.88 1.75 3.45
CA ASP A 46 0.50 1.82 2.95
C ASP A 46 -0.01 0.44 2.49
N LEU A 47 0.80 -0.32 1.74
CA LEU A 47 0.46 -1.69 1.33
C LEU A 47 0.26 -2.61 2.53
N GLN A 48 1.11 -2.50 3.54
CA GLN A 48 0.99 -3.30 4.75
C GLN A 48 -0.27 -2.93 5.55
N ALA A 49 -0.56 -1.63 5.70
CA ALA A 49 -1.76 -1.15 6.36
C ALA A 49 -3.05 -1.59 5.64
N GLU A 50 -3.03 -1.60 4.29
CA GLU A 50 -4.15 -2.08 3.49
C GLU A 50 -4.34 -3.60 3.65
N ALA A 51 -3.26 -4.37 3.63
CA ALA A 51 -3.30 -5.82 3.85
C ALA A 51 -3.90 -6.17 5.22
N GLU A 52 -3.44 -5.50 6.28
CA GLU A 52 -3.99 -5.69 7.63
C GLU A 52 -5.47 -5.30 7.74
N ARG A 53 -5.89 -4.22 7.06
CA ARG A 53 -7.30 -3.83 7.00
C ARG A 53 -8.15 -4.90 6.33
N ARG A 54 -7.69 -5.45 5.19
CA ARG A 54 -8.38 -6.52 4.49
C ARG A 54 -8.47 -7.79 5.34
N GLU A 55 -7.39 -8.16 6.04
CA GLU A 55 -7.41 -9.33 6.92
C GLU A 55 -8.42 -9.17 8.07
N ARG A 56 -8.44 -8.00 8.72
CA ARG A 56 -9.41 -7.72 9.80
C ARG A 56 -10.86 -7.77 9.31
N GLU A 57 -11.12 -7.21 8.13
CA GLU A 57 -12.47 -7.25 7.54
C GLU A 57 -12.89 -8.69 7.21
N GLN A 58 -11.99 -9.48 6.60
CA GLN A 58 -12.26 -10.88 6.29
C GLN A 58 -12.55 -11.71 7.55
N ARG A 59 -11.77 -11.53 8.62
CA ARG A 59 -12.03 -12.21 9.90
C ARG A 59 -13.39 -11.84 10.47
N ARG A 60 -13.75 -10.55 10.44
CA ARG A 60 -15.04 -10.08 10.94
C ARG A 60 -16.22 -10.67 10.16
N GLN A 61 -16.11 -10.72 8.83
CA GLN A 61 -17.15 -11.34 7.99
C GLN A 61 -17.31 -12.82 8.31
N LEU A 62 -16.20 -13.54 8.46
CA LEU A 62 -16.23 -14.96 8.82
C LEU A 62 -16.87 -15.20 10.19
N GLU A 63 -16.58 -14.36 11.19
CA GLU A 63 -17.21 -14.43 12.51
C GLU A 63 -18.74 -14.22 12.43
N LEU A 64 -19.19 -13.28 11.60
CA LEU A 64 -20.62 -13.05 11.38
C LEU A 64 -21.29 -14.24 10.70
N GLU A 65 -20.67 -14.83 9.68
CA GLU A 65 -21.17 -16.01 8.99
C GLU A 65 -21.30 -17.20 9.94
N VAL A 66 -20.30 -17.44 10.78
CA VAL A 66 -20.31 -18.51 11.79
C VAL A 66 -21.44 -18.27 12.80
N ALA A 67 -21.56 -17.05 13.34
CA ALA A 67 -22.61 -16.72 14.30
C ALA A 67 -24.02 -16.89 13.70
N GLU A 68 -24.21 -16.55 12.43
CA GLU A 68 -25.49 -16.74 11.74
C GLU A 68 -25.79 -18.22 11.51
N ALA A 69 -24.79 -19.01 11.11
CA ALA A 69 -24.93 -20.45 10.93
C ALA A 69 -25.31 -21.14 12.26
N GLU A 70 -24.65 -20.81 13.37
CA GLU A 70 -24.96 -21.34 14.69
C GLU A 70 -26.37 -20.95 15.17
N LYS A 71 -26.80 -19.71 14.88
CA LYS A 71 -28.16 -19.25 15.19
C LYS A 71 -29.20 -20.07 14.41
N ARG A 72 -28.98 -20.28 13.11
CA ARG A 72 -29.86 -21.10 12.26
C ARG A 72 -29.93 -22.54 12.76
N GLU A 73 -28.79 -23.14 13.10
CA GLU A 73 -28.73 -24.50 13.63
C GLU A 73 -29.52 -24.64 14.94
N ARG A 74 -29.38 -23.68 15.85
CA ARG A 74 -30.10 -23.66 17.13
C ARG A 74 -31.62 -23.58 16.94
N ILE A 75 -32.07 -22.73 16.01
CA ILE A 75 -33.49 -22.61 15.66
C ILE A 75 -34.00 -23.94 15.10
N LEU A 76 -33.28 -24.56 14.16
CA LEU A 76 -33.66 -25.85 13.57
C LEU A 76 -33.70 -26.99 14.59
N LYS A 77 -32.75 -27.01 15.55
CA LYS A 77 -32.75 -27.98 16.66
C LYS A 77 -33.99 -27.82 17.56
N ASN A 78 -34.41 -26.58 17.83
CA ASN A 78 -35.56 -26.30 18.69
C ASN A 78 -36.93 -26.41 17.97
N LEU A 79 -36.95 -26.39 16.63
CA LEU A 79 -38.17 -26.55 15.81
C LEU A 79 -38.51 -28.01 15.45
N LYS A 80 -37.62 -28.97 15.73
CA LYS A 80 -37.98 -30.38 15.67
C LYS A 80 -38.88 -30.73 16.85
N VAL A 81 -40.19 -30.57 16.63
CA VAL A 81 -41.27 -31.21 17.38
C VAL A 81 -41.88 -32.31 16.51
#